data_AF-A0A1G3TD20-F1
#
_entry.id   AF-A0A1G3TD20-F1
#
_cell.length_a   1.000
_cell.length_b   1.000
_cell.length_c   1.000
_cell.angle_alpha   90.00
_cell.angle_beta   90.00
_cell.angle_gamma   90.00
#
_symmetry.space_group_name_H-M   'P 1'
#
loop_
_entity.id
_entity.type
_entity.pdbx_description
1 polymer ?
#
loop_
_entity_poly.entity_id
_entity_poly.type
_entity_poly.pdbx_seq_one_letter_code
_entity_poly.pdbx_strand_id
1 'polypeptide(L)' 'MLVFSAEIIDYISKYYTINRDDVRAIVDDEWDYIEQMYIAQESSAQEIAKEIVSLYMVA' A
#
# COMPACT_ATOMS: atom_id res chain seq x y z
N MET A 1 1.38 -7.41 11.11
CA MET A 1 1.06 -6.38 10.12
C MET A 1 0.75 -5.10 10.87
N LEU A 2 1.52 -4.03 10.65
CA LEU A 2 1.32 -2.74 11.34
C LEU A 2 -0.05 -2.14 10.96
N VAL A 3 -0.61 -1.29 11.83
CA VAL A 3 -1.88 -0.57 11.56
C VAL A 3 -1.79 0.19 10.23
N PHE A 4 -0.62 0.77 9.94
CA PHE A 4 -0.35 1.52 8.71
C PHE A 4 -0.50 0.67 7.43
N SER A 5 0.12 -0.52 7.36
CA SER A 5 -0.09 -1.46 6.24
C SER A 5 -1.55 -1.86 6.05
N ALA A 6 -2.29 -2.04 7.14
CA ALA A 6 -3.68 -2.44 7.06
C ALA A 6 -4.55 -1.33 6.42
N GLU A 7 -4.27 -0.07 6.72
CA GLU A 7 -4.93 1.09 6.08
C GLU A 7 -4.63 1.17 4.59
N ILE A 8 -3.38 0.90 4.18
CA ILE A 8 -3.00 0.83 2.76
C ILE A 8 -3.81 -0.26 2.06
N ILE A 9 -3.85 -1.46 2.63
CA ILE A 9 -4.57 -2.61 2.06
C ILE A 9 -6.07 -2.31 1.94
N ASP A 10 -6.67 -1.76 2.99
CA ASP A 10 -8.08 -1.37 3.01
C ASP A 10 -8.38 -0.33 1.94
N TYR A 11 -7.52 0.68 1.78
CA TYR A 11 -7.68 1.71 0.78
C TYR A 11 -7.61 1.13 -0.63
N ILE A 12 -6.58 0.35 -0.94
CA ILE A 12 -6.40 -0.20 -2.29
C ILE A 12 -7.56 -1.14 -2.63
N SER A 13 -7.92 -2.05 -1.72
CA SER A 13 -9.00 -3.00 -1.96
C SER A 13 -10.35 -2.31 -2.15
N LYS A 14 -10.62 -1.24 -1.38
CA LYS A 14 -11.87 -0.48 -1.47
C LYS A 14 -11.99 0.37 -2.74
N TYR A 15 -10.91 1.04 -3.17
CA TYR A 15 -10.97 2.04 -4.23
C TYR A 15 -10.55 1.52 -5.61
N TYR A 16 -9.73 0.48 -5.67
CA TYR A 16 -9.24 -0.08 -6.94
C TYR A 16 -9.82 -1.46 -7.26
N THR A 17 -10.75 -1.96 -6.44
CA THR A 17 -11.46 -3.24 -6.67
C THR A 17 -10.51 -4.44 -6.79
N ILE A 18 -9.33 -4.36 -6.15
CA ILE A 18 -8.35 -5.44 -6.11
C ILE A 18 -8.68 -6.33 -4.90
N ASN A 19 -8.56 -7.65 -5.06
CA ASN A 19 -8.76 -8.58 -3.97
C ASN A 19 -7.76 -8.27 -2.85
N ARG A 20 -8.23 -8.25 -1.60
CA ARG A 20 -7.42 -8.02 -0.41
C ARG A 20 -6.19 -8.94 -0.33
N ASP A 21 -6.30 -10.19 -0.78
CA ASP A 21 -5.17 -11.13 -0.76
C ASP A 21 -4.08 -10.73 -1.76
N ASP A 22 -4.47 -10.27 -2.95
CA ASP A 22 -3.53 -9.76 -3.97
C ASP A 22 -2.87 -8.46 -3.49
N VAL A 23 -3.66 -7.56 -2.90
CA VAL A 23 -3.14 -6.31 -2.30
C VAL A 23 -2.18 -6.62 -1.16
N ARG A 24 -2.45 -7.64 -0.35
CA ARG A 24 -1.55 -8.07 0.73
C ARG A 24 -0.23 -8.53 0.15
N ALA A 25 -0.24 -9.36 -0.89
CA ALA A 25 0.99 -9.78 -1.55
C ALA A 25 1.81 -8.58 -2.06
N ILE A 26 1.15 -7.61 -2.71
CA ILE A 26 1.82 -6.38 -3.18
C ILE A 26 2.40 -5.57 -2.01
N VAL A 27 1.64 -5.38 -0.93
CA VAL A 27 2.09 -4.61 0.24
C VAL A 27 3.22 -5.32 0.98
N ASP A 28 3.21 -6.66 1.01
CA ASP A 28 4.28 -7.45 1.60
C ASP A 28 5.56 -7.38 0.73
N ASP A 29 5.42 -7.38 -0.61
CA ASP A 29 6.55 -7.21 -1.55
C ASP A 29 7.17 -5.80 -1.45
N GLU A 30 6.35 -4.77 -1.24
CA GLU A 30 6.78 -3.37 -1.12
C GLU A 30 7.06 -2.93 0.34
N TRP A 31 7.12 -3.86 1.29
CA TRP A 31 7.17 -3.53 2.72
C TRP A 31 8.35 -2.62 3.08
N ASP A 32 9.53 -2.88 2.52
CA ASP A 32 10.73 -2.07 2.80
C ASP A 32 10.55 -0.59 2.41
N TYR A 33 9.84 -0.32 1.30
CA TYR A 33 9.51 1.04 0.87
C TYR A 33 8.48 1.68 1.82
N ILE A 34 7.40 0.95 2.11
CA ILE A 34 6.31 1.41 2.98
C ILE A 34 6.82 1.74 4.38
N GLU A 35 7.69 0.88 4.93
CA GLU A 35 8.28 1.04 6.25
C GLU A 35 9.18 2.30 6.32
N GLN A 36 9.98 2.55 5.28
CA GLN A 36 10.81 3.77 5.21
C GLN A 36 9.96 5.03 5.19
N MET A 37 8.93 5.07 4.35
CA MET A 37 8.01 6.22 4.27
C MET A 37 7.24 6.45 5.57
N TYR A 38 6.86 5.37 6.26
CA TYR A 38 6.24 5.42 7.58
C TYR A 38 7.19 5.97 8.65
N ILE A 39 8.42 5.44 8.73
CA ILE A 39 9.44 5.87 9.70
C ILE A 39 9.81 7.34 9.49
N ALA A 40 9.95 7.75 8.23
CA ALA A 40 10.26 9.14 7.87
C ALA A 40 9.07 10.10 8.08
N GLN A 41 7.85 9.57 8.28
CA GLN A 41 6.59 10.34 8.36
C GLN A 41 6.36 11.23 7.14
N GLU A 42 6.88 10.81 5.99
CA GLU A 42 6.88 11.61 4.77
C GLU A 42 5.57 11.48 3.98
N SER A 43 4.76 10.45 4.25
CA SER A 43 3.51 10.22 3.52
C SER A 43 2.44 9.51 4.35
N SER A 44 1.19 9.82 4.04
CA SER A 44 0.03 9.12 4.59
C SER A 44 -0.17 7.76 3.92
N ALA A 45 -0.89 6.85 4.59
CA ALA A 45 -1.26 5.55 4.02
C ALA A 45 -1.99 5.68 2.67
N GLN A 46 -2.76 6.75 2.48
CA GLN A 46 -3.49 7.00 1.24
C GLN A 46 -2.58 7.41 0.07
N GLU A 47 -1.53 8.17 0.34
CA GLU A 47 -0.55 8.59 -0.67
C GLU A 47 0.27 7.38 -1.13
N ILE A 48 0.78 6.61 -0.18
CA ILE A 48 1.51 5.37 -0.47
C ILE A 48 0.63 4.37 -1.21
N ALA A 49 -0.63 4.22 -0.82
CA ALA A 49 -1.57 3.36 -1.54
C ALA A 49 -1.74 3.75 -3.02
N LYS A 50 -1.79 5.06 -3.32
CA LYS A 50 -1.87 5.55 -4.71
C LYS A 50 -0.58 5.28 -5.47
N GLU A 51 0.57 5.45 -4.83
CA GLU A 51 1.87 5.18 -5.43
C GLU A 51 2.04 3.70 -5.76
N ILE A 52 1.75 2.80 -4.82
CA ILE A 52 1.77 1.35 -5.03
C ILE A 52 0.90 0.98 -6.23
N VAL A 53 -0.34 1.49 -6.28
CA VAL A 53 -1.22 1.20 -7.40
C VAL A 53 -0.67 1.76 -8.71
N SER A 54 -0.03 2.93 -8.71
CA SER A 54 0.59 3.51 -9.90
C SER A 54 1.77 2.68 -10.44
N LEU A 55 2.52 2.02 -9.54
CA LEU A 55 3.63 1.14 -9.93
C LEU A 55 3.11 -0.15 -10.58
N TYR A 56 2.01 -0.71 -10.08
CA TYR A 56 1.51 -2.01 -10.50
C TYR A 56 0.42 -1.97 -11.60
N MET A 57 -0.28 -0.84 -11.80
CA MET A 57 -1.37 -0.72 -12.80
C MET A 57 -1.01 0.07 -14.06
N VAL A 58 0.25 0.49 -14.23
CA VAL A 58 0.76 1.12 -15.46
C VAL A 58 1.53 0.12 -16.35
N ALA A 59 1.56 -1.17 -15.96
CA ALA A 59 2.16 -2.26 -16.74
C ALA A 59 1.15 -2.98 -17.64
#